data_AF-A0A936RFU0-F1
#
_entry.id   AF-A0A936RFU0-F1
#
_cell.length_a   1.000
_cell.length_b   1.000
_cell.length_c   1.000
_cell.angle_alpha   90.00
_cell.angle_beta   90.00
_cell.angle_gamma   90.00
#
_symmetry.space_group_name_H-M   'P 1'
#
loop_
_entity.id
_entity.type
_entity.pdbx_description
1 polymer ?
#
loop_
_entity_poly.entity_id
_entity_poly.type
_entity_poly.pdbx_seq_one_letter_code
_entity_poly.pdbx_strand_id
1 'polypeptide(L)'
;MKEILSRIILVKLNTIRIFHLDLTDGIHFNSTGSFMIGNDSPCECTQRWTGGSHWNSDGSIDDGIMAPSAHGIISCSGSASSQTNIGPGTCTYDPSQFTIDLFQLLVLTQQPEMLWPFLTPGLGCKIIWLNFDVRALAGSYDFQVETSDNIGWALYYSLNPTQSVSGPDSLSGNCSNLKLYACGNQFNNSWLTKATPVFSKTSNLYLAIWDQSNCNPANFSVNFKARLGCGNADACLLYVDSTKAICNAINTYTVTSYVSGINGTFTVTDNTGLASSISTNPNPLKFTNIADPNPVVNGVINLVYPIGSNYNFTISAGELVRKL
;
A
#
# COMPACT_ATOMS: atom_id res chain seq x y z
N MET A 1 23.21 28.42 -46.26
CA MET A 1 24.13 27.78 -45.28
C MET A 1 24.15 28.64 -44.02
N LYS A 2 23.47 28.20 -42.96
CA LYS A 2 23.62 28.75 -41.61
C LYS A 2 23.71 27.54 -40.68
N GLU A 3 24.92 27.26 -40.21
CA GLU A 3 25.18 26.21 -39.23
C GLU A 3 24.45 26.55 -37.92
N ILE A 4 23.67 25.59 -37.41
CA ILE A 4 23.21 25.62 -36.02
C ILE A 4 24.25 24.84 -35.22
N LEU A 5 25.13 25.58 -34.53
CA LEU A 5 26.02 25.03 -33.52
C LEU A 5 25.18 24.67 -32.28
N SER A 6 24.85 23.38 -32.13
CA SER A 6 24.34 22.83 -30.88
C SER A 6 25.47 22.80 -29.86
N ARG A 7 25.41 23.70 -28.86
CA ARG A 7 26.28 23.61 -27.67
C ARG A 7 25.59 22.73 -26.64
N ILE A 8 26.08 21.50 -26.49
CA ILE A 8 25.69 20.60 -25.41
C ILE A 8 26.41 21.08 -24.14
N ILE A 9 25.65 21.53 -23.14
CA ILE A 9 26.17 21.82 -21.80
C ILE A 9 26.05 20.54 -20.98
N LEU A 10 27.19 19.92 -20.68
CA LEU A 10 27.31 18.77 -19.79
C LEU A 10 27.47 19.28 -18.35
N VAL A 11 26.44 19.10 -17.52
CA VAL A 11 26.49 19.45 -16.10
C VAL A 11 26.79 18.20 -15.28
N LYS A 12 27.96 18.16 -14.63
CA LYS A 12 28.30 17.14 -13.63
C LYS A 12 27.79 17.59 -12.26
N LEU A 13 26.91 16.78 -11.66
CA LEU A 13 26.35 17.01 -10.33
C LEU A 13 27.29 16.48 -9.24
N ASN A 14 27.64 17.33 -8.28
CA ASN A 14 28.04 16.91 -6.94
C ASN A 14 27.45 17.88 -5.91
N THR A 15 26.62 17.30 -5.03
CA THR A 15 26.23 17.72 -3.67
C THR A 15 26.08 19.21 -3.30
N ILE A 16 24.82 19.54 -2.97
CA ILE A 16 24.31 20.57 -2.02
C ILE A 16 24.31 22.06 -2.44
N ARG A 17 23.11 22.48 -2.86
CA ARG A 17 22.34 23.72 -2.54
C ARG A 17 23.09 25.06 -2.44
N ILE A 18 23.16 25.75 -3.58
CA ILE A 18 22.60 27.08 -3.95
C ILE A 18 23.37 27.51 -5.21
N PHE A 19 22.68 27.86 -6.30
CA PHE A 19 23.32 28.47 -7.46
C PHE A 19 23.00 29.98 -7.50
N HIS A 20 24.05 30.81 -7.48
CA HIS A 20 24.01 32.14 -8.09
C HIS A 20 24.42 31.99 -9.54
N LEU A 21 23.52 32.35 -10.45
CA LEU A 21 23.80 32.44 -11.88
C LEU A 21 23.95 33.92 -12.23
N ASP A 22 25.18 34.42 -12.21
CA ASP A 22 25.50 35.69 -12.87
C ASP A 22 25.79 35.41 -14.34
N LEU A 23 24.76 35.61 -15.17
CA LEU A 23 24.87 35.54 -16.62
C LEU A 23 24.92 36.96 -17.18
N THR A 24 26.06 37.34 -17.75
CA THR A 24 26.28 38.70 -18.28
C THR A 24 25.57 39.01 -19.59
N ASP A 25 24.90 38.05 -20.24
CA ASP A 25 24.18 38.31 -21.48
C ASP A 25 22.85 37.54 -21.53
N GLY A 26 21.77 38.29 -21.78
CA GLY A 26 20.39 37.87 -21.61
C GLY A 26 19.96 36.68 -22.47
N ILE A 27 19.65 35.58 -21.81
CA ILE A 27 18.85 34.48 -22.36
C ILE A 27 17.44 34.62 -21.80
N HIS A 28 16.48 34.95 -22.68
CA HIS A 28 15.06 34.87 -22.36
C HIS A 28 14.57 33.43 -22.54
N PHE A 29 14.26 32.74 -21.45
CA PHE A 29 13.48 31.50 -21.50
C PHE A 29 12.02 31.87 -21.74
N ASN A 30 11.57 31.74 -22.98
CA ASN A 30 10.16 31.88 -23.33
C ASN A 30 9.50 30.49 -23.23
N SER A 31 9.42 29.95 -22.01
CA SER A 31 8.50 28.85 -21.71
C SER A 31 7.52 29.33 -20.64
N THR A 32 6.24 29.38 -21.00
CA THR A 32 5.12 29.59 -20.06
C THR A 32 4.75 28.29 -19.33
N GLY A 33 5.71 27.39 -19.14
CA GLY A 33 5.54 26.20 -18.34
C GLY A 33 5.98 26.52 -16.92
N SER A 34 5.04 26.62 -15.99
CA SER A 34 5.35 26.55 -14.57
C SER A 34 5.99 25.19 -14.30
N PHE A 35 7.31 25.16 -14.10
CA PHE A 35 7.95 24.00 -13.49
C PHE A 35 7.60 24.09 -12.01
N MET A 36 6.52 23.42 -11.61
CA MET A 36 6.26 23.20 -10.20
C MET A 36 7.40 22.30 -9.72
N ILE A 37 8.37 22.86 -9.00
CA ILE A 37 9.24 22.07 -8.13
C ILE A 37 8.38 21.79 -6.89
N GLY A 38 7.36 20.96 -7.06
CA GLY A 38 6.55 20.42 -5.97
C GLY A 38 7.27 19.20 -5.43
N ASN A 39 7.22 19.01 -4.12
CA ASN A 39 7.46 17.70 -3.54
C ASN A 39 6.32 16.82 -4.05
N ASP A 40 6.58 15.94 -5.02
CA ASP A 40 5.50 15.29 -5.79
C ASP A 40 5.58 13.75 -5.74
N SER A 41 6.60 13.22 -5.06
CA SER A 41 6.73 11.78 -4.79
C SER A 41 6.28 11.43 -3.35
N PRO A 42 5.90 10.17 -3.07
CA PRO A 42 5.64 9.71 -1.72
C PRO A 42 6.82 10.02 -0.77
N CYS A 43 8.06 9.97 -1.24
CA CYS A 43 9.24 10.20 -0.40
C CYS A 43 9.36 11.63 0.14
N GLU A 44 8.88 12.60 -0.62
CA GLU A 44 9.00 14.02 -0.26
C GLU A 44 7.74 14.53 0.43
N CYS A 45 6.62 13.82 0.23
CA CYS A 45 5.30 14.20 0.71
C CYS A 45 4.81 13.47 1.93
N THR A 46 5.36 12.29 2.20
CA THR A 46 4.87 11.50 3.31
C THR A 46 5.25 12.16 4.63
N GLN A 47 4.24 12.32 5.48
CA GLN A 47 4.44 12.66 6.88
C GLN A 47 4.30 11.39 7.73
N ARG A 48 5.08 11.29 8.80
CA ARG A 48 4.96 10.18 9.75
C ARG A 48 3.74 10.39 10.64
N TRP A 49 2.95 9.33 10.82
CA TRP A 49 1.91 9.30 11.82
C TRP A 49 2.51 9.41 13.21
N THR A 50 2.00 10.33 14.02
CA THR A 50 2.56 10.65 15.34
C THR A 50 1.84 9.96 16.49
N GLY A 51 0.79 9.19 16.20
CA GLY A 51 0.10 8.37 17.19
C GLY A 51 0.75 6.99 17.39
N GLY A 52 0.26 6.27 18.39
CA GLY A 52 0.61 4.87 18.62
C GLY A 52 1.91 4.67 19.39
N SER A 53 2.54 3.52 19.16
CA SER A 53 3.68 2.99 19.92
C SER A 53 5.02 3.43 19.33
N HIS A 54 6.09 3.23 20.11
CA HIS A 54 7.44 3.70 19.82
C HIS A 54 8.43 2.58 19.49
N TRP A 55 9.40 2.88 18.62
CA TRP A 55 10.59 2.05 18.34
C TRP A 55 11.69 2.26 19.36
N ASN A 56 11.96 1.27 20.22
CA ASN A 56 13.18 1.29 21.01
C ASN A 56 14.41 1.09 20.13
N SER A 57 15.58 1.53 20.62
CA SER A 57 16.85 1.42 19.89
C SER A 57 17.27 -0.02 19.57
N ASP A 58 16.77 -0.99 20.35
CA ASP A 58 17.01 -2.41 20.14
C ASP A 58 16.01 -3.07 19.16
N GLY A 59 15.09 -2.29 18.59
CA GLY A 59 14.04 -2.76 17.69
C GLY A 59 12.82 -3.37 18.40
N SER A 60 12.78 -3.34 19.73
CA SER A 60 11.56 -3.64 20.48
C SER A 60 10.56 -2.48 20.41
N ILE A 61 9.32 -2.72 20.82
CA ILE A 61 8.23 -1.74 20.72
C ILE A 61 7.69 -1.42 22.10
N ASP A 62 7.61 -0.13 22.41
CA ASP A 62 7.04 0.40 23.65
C ASP A 62 5.62 0.95 23.40
N ASP A 63 4.61 0.30 23.99
CA ASP A 63 3.20 0.74 23.99
C ASP A 63 2.87 1.74 25.11
N GLY A 64 3.86 2.12 25.93
CA GLY A 64 3.67 3.01 27.06
C GLY A 64 3.13 4.38 26.65
N ILE A 65 2.21 4.93 27.45
CA ILE A 65 1.68 6.29 27.25
C ILE A 65 2.76 7.38 27.37
N MET A 66 3.88 7.06 28.01
CA MET A 66 5.05 7.93 28.19
C MET A 66 6.22 7.53 27.27
N ALA A 67 5.99 6.68 26.28
CA ALA A 67 7.02 6.29 25.33
C ALA A 67 7.57 7.52 24.59
N PRO A 68 8.88 7.61 24.35
CA PRO A 68 9.46 8.76 23.65
C PRO A 68 9.09 8.75 22.16
N SER A 69 9.32 9.87 21.48
CA SER A 69 9.28 9.91 20.02
C SER A 69 10.48 9.15 19.43
N ALA A 70 10.40 8.56 18.23
CA ALA A 70 9.31 8.61 17.27
C ALA A 70 8.19 7.60 17.57
N HIS A 71 6.94 8.05 17.47
CA HIS A 71 5.76 7.16 17.42
C HIS A 71 5.53 6.66 16.00
N GLY A 72 4.33 6.16 15.69
CA GLY A 72 3.91 5.78 14.35
C GLY A 72 3.64 4.29 14.17
N ILE A 73 3.75 3.49 15.23
CA ILE A 73 3.40 2.07 15.19
C ILE A 73 2.00 1.86 15.73
N ILE A 74 1.15 1.11 15.03
CA ILE A 74 -0.18 0.78 15.55
C ILE A 74 -0.02 -0.05 16.82
N SER A 75 -0.59 0.46 17.92
CA SER A 75 -0.48 -0.17 19.23
C SER A 75 -1.30 -1.46 19.33
N CYS A 76 -0.93 -2.30 20.29
CA CYS A 76 -1.66 -3.52 20.62
C CYS A 76 -3.07 -3.29 21.19
N SER A 77 -3.36 -2.07 21.63
CA SER A 77 -4.58 -1.77 22.39
C SER A 77 -5.82 -1.74 21.52
N GLY A 78 -6.97 -2.08 22.12
CA GLY A 78 -8.29 -1.81 21.53
C GLY A 78 -8.68 -0.33 21.57
N SER A 79 -7.98 0.48 22.36
CA SER A 79 -8.12 1.93 22.36
C SER A 79 -7.40 2.52 21.15
N ALA A 80 -8.11 3.33 20.38
CA ALA A 80 -7.57 4.00 19.20
C ALA A 80 -6.54 5.06 19.57
N SER A 81 -5.38 5.00 18.92
CA SER A 81 -4.49 6.16 18.82
C SER A 81 -4.95 7.03 17.66
N SER A 82 -4.91 8.35 17.83
CA SER A 82 -5.45 9.31 16.88
C SER A 82 -4.47 10.43 16.58
N GLN A 83 -4.43 10.88 15.34
CA GLN A 83 -3.83 12.16 14.95
C GLN A 83 -4.87 12.95 14.15
N THR A 84 -5.10 14.20 14.54
CA THR A 84 -6.12 15.08 13.95
C THR A 84 -5.52 16.13 13.03
N ASN A 85 -6.35 16.68 12.14
CA ASN A 85 -6.01 17.78 11.23
C ASN A 85 -4.79 17.50 10.35
N ILE A 86 -4.66 16.27 9.86
CA ILE A 86 -3.60 15.88 8.92
C ILE A 86 -3.96 16.49 7.55
N GLY A 87 -3.20 17.50 7.13
CA GLY A 87 -3.37 18.15 5.83
C GLY A 87 -2.33 17.69 4.81
N PRO A 88 -2.50 18.08 3.53
CA PRO A 88 -1.57 17.76 2.44
C PRO A 88 -0.27 18.58 2.52
N GLY A 89 -0.20 19.63 3.36
CA GLY A 89 0.95 20.53 3.35
C GLY A 89 1.12 21.20 1.98
N THR A 90 2.32 21.12 1.42
CA THR A 90 2.64 21.61 0.05
C THR A 90 2.51 20.52 -1.02
N CYS A 91 1.96 19.35 -0.69
CA CYS A 91 1.97 18.20 -1.57
C CYS A 91 0.90 18.23 -2.65
N THR A 92 1.35 17.95 -3.86
CA THR A 92 0.53 17.77 -5.05
C THR A 92 0.83 16.43 -5.70
N TYR A 93 -0.18 15.84 -6.33
CA TYR A 93 -0.01 14.57 -7.03
C TYR A 93 0.59 14.78 -8.42
N ASP A 94 1.69 14.09 -8.72
CA ASP A 94 2.22 13.96 -10.08
C ASP A 94 2.34 12.47 -10.48
N PRO A 95 1.51 11.98 -11.43
CA PRO A 95 1.60 10.61 -11.90
C PRO A 95 2.94 10.27 -12.57
N SER A 96 3.73 11.26 -12.99
CA SER A 96 5.06 11.06 -13.56
C SER A 96 6.11 10.67 -12.51
N GLN A 97 5.91 11.08 -11.25
CA GLN A 97 6.78 10.74 -10.12
C GLN A 97 6.33 9.45 -9.43
N PHE A 98 5.02 9.28 -9.27
CA PHE A 98 4.44 8.07 -8.70
C PHE A 98 3.02 7.85 -9.21
N THR A 99 2.80 6.80 -9.99
CA THR A 99 1.47 6.49 -10.53
C THR A 99 0.64 5.69 -9.51
N ILE A 100 -0.50 6.25 -9.10
CA ILE A 100 -1.56 5.52 -8.39
C ILE A 100 -2.39 4.75 -9.44
N ASP A 101 -2.02 3.48 -9.65
CA ASP A 101 -2.78 2.55 -10.51
C ASP A 101 -3.70 1.66 -9.67
N LEU A 102 -5.01 1.89 -9.78
CA LEU A 102 -6.03 1.19 -9.00
C LEU A 102 -6.69 0.04 -9.77
N PHE A 103 -6.36 -0.16 -11.05
CA PHE A 103 -7.00 -1.17 -11.91
C PHE A 103 -6.72 -2.61 -11.46
N GLN A 104 -5.72 -2.80 -10.62
CA GLN A 104 -5.27 -4.12 -10.15
C GLN A 104 -6.05 -4.62 -8.93
N LEU A 105 -6.92 -3.81 -8.32
CA LEU A 105 -7.70 -4.20 -7.15
C LEU A 105 -9.19 -3.92 -7.33
N LEU A 106 -10.02 -4.83 -6.80
CA LEU A 106 -11.42 -4.54 -6.53
C LEU A 106 -11.48 -3.46 -5.46
N VAL A 107 -11.97 -2.27 -5.81
CA VAL A 107 -12.17 -1.16 -4.88
C VAL A 107 -13.16 -1.60 -3.80
N LEU A 108 -12.75 -1.52 -2.54
CA LEU A 108 -13.66 -1.81 -1.43
C LEU A 108 -14.57 -0.61 -1.23
N THR A 109 -15.80 -0.73 -1.72
CA THR A 109 -16.87 0.23 -1.48
C THR A 109 -17.82 -0.34 -0.42
N GLN A 110 -18.19 0.44 0.59
CA GLN A 110 -19.28 0.06 1.51
C GLN A 110 -20.68 0.18 0.89
N GLN A 111 -20.76 0.52 -0.40
CA GLN A 111 -22.00 0.69 -1.18
C GLN A 111 -21.88 -0.13 -2.47
N PRO A 112 -22.19 -1.44 -2.45
CA PRO A 112 -22.02 -2.34 -3.60
C PRO A 112 -22.84 -1.95 -4.84
N GLU A 113 -23.86 -1.12 -4.67
CA GLU A 113 -24.83 -0.75 -5.70
C GLU A 113 -24.46 0.53 -6.47
N MET A 114 -23.36 1.20 -6.10
CA MET A 114 -22.97 2.47 -6.70
C MET A 114 -21.62 2.35 -7.42
N LEU A 115 -21.66 2.03 -8.71
CA LEU A 115 -20.52 2.12 -9.64
C LEU A 115 -20.20 3.59 -9.98
N TRP A 116 -19.99 4.44 -8.96
CA TRP A 116 -19.34 5.73 -9.23
C TRP A 116 -17.91 5.45 -9.68
N PRO A 117 -17.42 6.12 -10.73
CA PRO A 117 -16.03 5.95 -11.12
C PRO A 117 -15.17 6.39 -9.94
N PHE A 118 -14.49 5.44 -9.32
CA PHE A 118 -13.47 5.72 -8.33
C PHE A 118 -12.33 6.43 -9.08
N LEU A 119 -12.15 7.73 -8.83
CA LEU A 119 -11.20 8.55 -9.57
C LEU A 119 -9.86 8.56 -8.86
N THR A 120 -8.80 8.26 -9.59
CA THR A 120 -7.44 8.60 -9.18
C THR A 120 -7.31 10.12 -9.05
N PRO A 121 -6.39 10.63 -8.20
CA PRO A 121 -6.14 12.07 -8.17
C PRO A 121 -5.62 12.54 -9.53
N GLY A 122 -6.03 13.74 -9.94
CA GLY A 122 -5.51 14.40 -11.14
C GLY A 122 -4.13 15.02 -10.89
N LEU A 123 -3.36 15.23 -11.96
CA LEU A 123 -2.09 15.96 -11.90
C LEU A 123 -2.30 17.34 -11.22
N GLY A 124 -1.49 17.64 -10.22
CA GLY A 124 -1.53 18.88 -9.45
C GLY A 124 -2.60 18.93 -8.36
N CYS A 125 -3.38 17.86 -8.14
CA CYS A 125 -4.34 17.82 -7.04
C CYS A 125 -3.67 17.63 -5.69
N LYS A 126 -4.25 18.22 -4.64
CA LYS A 126 -3.78 18.04 -3.26
C LYS A 126 -3.88 16.57 -2.86
N ILE A 127 -2.81 16.06 -2.24
CA ILE A 127 -2.74 14.68 -1.77
C ILE A 127 -2.07 14.63 -0.40
N ILE A 128 -2.62 13.80 0.49
CA ILE A 128 -2.02 13.50 1.79
C ILE A 128 -1.33 12.15 1.67
N TRP A 129 -0.06 12.10 2.08
CA TRP A 129 0.66 10.85 2.27
C TRP A 129 0.98 10.66 3.75
N LEU A 130 0.61 9.52 4.31
CA LEU A 130 0.84 9.18 5.71
C LEU A 130 1.63 7.87 5.84
N ASN A 131 2.74 7.89 6.57
CA ASN A 131 3.52 6.71 6.91
C ASN A 131 3.18 6.22 8.32
N PHE A 132 2.90 4.93 8.46
CA PHE A 132 2.68 4.29 9.75
C PHE A 132 3.11 2.82 9.69
N ASP A 133 3.30 2.23 10.86
CA ASP A 133 3.88 0.91 11.01
C ASP A 133 2.89 -0.07 11.63
N VAL A 134 2.99 -1.33 11.21
CA VAL A 134 2.30 -2.46 11.83
C VAL A 134 3.34 -3.48 12.22
N ARG A 135 3.25 -4.02 13.43
CA ARG A 135 4.23 -4.95 14.00
C ARG A 135 4.50 -6.11 13.05
N ALA A 136 5.77 -6.53 12.97
CA ALA A 136 6.11 -7.77 12.31
C ALA A 136 5.25 -8.91 12.90
N LEU A 137 4.68 -9.73 12.02
CA LEU A 137 3.82 -10.86 12.41
C LEU A 137 2.56 -10.47 13.21
N ALA A 138 2.10 -9.22 13.17
CA ALA A 138 0.72 -8.93 13.55
C ALA A 138 -0.22 -9.58 12.55
N GLY A 139 -1.30 -10.21 12.99
CA GLY A 139 -2.27 -10.80 12.07
C GLY A 139 -3.12 -9.77 11.33
N SER A 140 -3.61 -8.77 12.05
CA SER A 140 -4.43 -7.70 11.49
C SER A 140 -4.20 -6.39 12.21
N TYR A 141 -4.80 -5.33 11.68
CA TYR A 141 -4.92 -4.03 12.30
C TYR A 141 -6.19 -3.35 11.82
N ASP A 142 -6.69 -2.44 12.64
CA ASP A 142 -7.80 -1.57 12.32
C ASP A 142 -7.26 -0.18 12.04
N PHE A 143 -7.77 0.45 10.98
CA PHE A 143 -7.57 1.87 10.77
C PHE A 143 -8.84 2.56 10.26
N GLN A 144 -8.86 3.87 10.43
CA GLN A 144 -9.98 4.73 10.10
C GLN A 144 -9.45 6.10 9.67
N VAL A 145 -10.06 6.66 8.62
CA VAL A 145 -9.87 8.06 8.22
C VAL A 145 -11.20 8.79 8.42
N GLU A 146 -11.26 9.73 9.34
CA GLU A 146 -12.44 10.56 9.60
C GLU A 146 -12.31 11.89 8.87
N THR A 147 -13.30 12.23 8.06
CA THR A 147 -13.41 13.51 7.34
C THR A 147 -14.86 13.72 6.88
N SER A 148 -15.24 14.98 6.67
CA SER A 148 -16.49 15.34 6.00
C SER A 148 -16.40 15.28 4.47
N ASP A 149 -15.18 15.24 3.93
CA ASP A 149 -14.95 15.28 2.49
C ASP A 149 -15.16 13.91 1.83
N ASN A 150 -15.48 13.93 0.53
CA ASN A 150 -15.56 12.71 -0.26
C ASN A 150 -14.16 12.26 -0.67
N ILE A 151 -13.53 11.42 0.15
CA ILE A 151 -12.16 10.99 -0.10
C ILE A 151 -12.05 9.68 -0.86
N GLY A 152 -10.98 9.57 -1.62
CA GLY A 152 -10.42 8.34 -2.13
C GLY A 152 -9.11 8.06 -1.40
N TRP A 153 -8.78 6.78 -1.23
CA TRP A 153 -7.55 6.38 -0.57
C TRP A 153 -6.95 5.12 -1.19
N ALA A 154 -5.62 5.05 -1.11
CA ALA A 154 -4.83 3.91 -1.54
C ALA A 154 -3.76 3.62 -0.49
N LEU A 155 -3.74 2.39 -0.03
CA LEU A 155 -2.81 1.88 0.97
C LEU A 155 -1.77 1.02 0.28
N TYR A 156 -0.51 1.29 0.60
CA TYR A 156 0.66 0.62 0.07
C TYR A 156 1.51 0.08 1.21
N TYR A 157 2.32 -0.94 0.92
CA TYR A 157 3.42 -1.34 1.77
C TYR A 157 4.75 -1.22 1.02
N SER A 158 5.81 -0.90 1.77
CA SER A 158 7.18 -0.94 1.27
C SER A 158 7.64 -2.37 0.98
N LEU A 159 8.21 -2.60 -0.21
CA LEU A 159 8.91 -3.85 -0.55
C LEU A 159 10.29 -3.96 0.11
N ASN A 160 10.79 -2.88 0.70
CA ASN A 160 12.00 -2.84 1.50
C ASN A 160 11.67 -2.35 2.91
N PRO A 161 11.12 -3.21 3.79
CA PRO A 161 10.75 -2.78 5.12
C PRO A 161 11.98 -2.51 6.01
N THR A 162 11.89 -1.51 6.89
CA THR A 162 12.86 -1.23 7.95
C THR A 162 12.36 -1.78 9.29
N GLN A 163 13.25 -1.90 10.27
CA GLN A 163 12.95 -2.42 11.61
C GLN A 163 12.92 -1.31 12.67
N SER A 164 13.24 -0.07 12.28
CA SER A 164 13.20 1.12 13.13
C SER A 164 13.23 2.37 12.24
N VAL A 165 13.13 3.52 12.89
CA VAL A 165 13.26 4.86 12.31
C VAL A 165 14.30 5.66 13.09
N SER A 166 14.96 6.62 12.45
CA SER A 166 16.07 7.38 13.04
C SER A 166 15.66 8.62 13.85
N GLY A 167 14.38 8.98 13.85
CA GLY A 167 13.85 10.19 14.49
C GLY A 167 12.34 10.40 14.28
N PRO A 168 11.75 11.41 14.93
CA PRO A 168 10.29 11.65 14.97
C PRO A 168 9.65 11.79 13.57
N ASP A 169 10.36 12.43 12.65
CA ASP A 169 9.87 12.69 11.29
C ASP A 169 10.42 11.71 10.25
N SER A 170 11.27 10.76 10.66
CA SER A 170 11.88 9.84 9.71
C SER A 170 10.90 8.75 9.30
N LEU A 171 10.81 8.55 7.99
CA LEU A 171 9.94 7.54 7.40
C LEU A 171 10.53 6.15 7.58
N SER A 172 9.62 5.20 7.68
CA SER A 172 9.94 3.79 7.78
C SER A 172 9.82 3.14 6.38
N GLY A 173 10.60 2.10 6.08
CA GLY A 173 10.61 1.47 4.76
C GLY A 173 11.22 2.32 3.64
N ASN A 174 10.83 2.04 2.39
CA ASN A 174 11.30 2.71 1.19
C ASN A 174 10.10 3.23 0.37
N CYS A 175 9.83 4.51 0.52
CA CYS A 175 8.79 5.27 -0.16
C CYS A 175 8.90 5.27 -1.71
N SER A 176 10.06 4.91 -2.29
CA SER A 176 10.22 4.78 -3.75
C SER A 176 9.86 3.39 -4.28
N ASN A 177 9.67 2.39 -3.40
CA ASN A 177 9.41 1.01 -3.79
C ASN A 177 8.21 0.44 -3.03
N LEU A 178 7.02 0.89 -3.47
CA LEU A 178 5.74 0.60 -2.85
C LEU A 178 4.92 -0.39 -3.70
N LYS A 179 4.30 -1.37 -3.05
CA LYS A 179 3.29 -2.24 -3.68
C LYS A 179 1.90 -1.87 -3.16
N LEU A 180 0.96 -1.66 -4.09
CA LEU A 180 -0.44 -1.40 -3.75
C LEU A 180 -1.01 -2.59 -2.98
N TYR A 181 -1.69 -2.30 -1.88
CA TYR A 181 -2.21 -3.30 -0.96
C TYR A 181 -3.72 -3.28 -0.86
N ALA A 182 -4.31 -2.09 -0.71
CA ALA A 182 -5.74 -1.92 -0.65
C ALA A 182 -6.09 -0.52 -1.17
N CYS A 183 -7.31 -0.35 -1.63
CA CYS A 183 -7.86 0.96 -1.94
C CYS A 183 -9.35 0.98 -1.61
N GLY A 184 -9.89 2.18 -1.53
CA GLY A 184 -11.31 2.39 -1.27
C GLY A 184 -11.67 3.86 -1.30
N ASN A 185 -12.95 4.11 -1.10
CA ASN A 185 -13.47 5.43 -0.84
C ASN A 185 -13.85 5.57 0.64
N GLN A 186 -14.25 6.78 1.00
CA GLN A 186 -14.95 7.21 2.21
C GLN A 186 -15.21 6.13 3.28
N PHE A 187 -14.69 6.36 4.49
CA PHE A 187 -14.87 5.43 5.61
C PHE A 187 -16.24 5.54 6.29
N ASN A 188 -17.01 6.61 6.06
CA ASN A 188 -18.25 6.93 6.81
C ASN A 188 -18.05 6.85 8.33
N ASN A 189 -16.88 7.27 8.81
CA ASN A 189 -16.45 7.13 10.20
C ASN A 189 -16.52 5.67 10.74
N SER A 190 -16.35 4.68 9.88
CA SER A 190 -16.27 3.26 10.24
C SER A 190 -14.83 2.77 10.23
N TRP A 191 -14.57 1.71 11.00
CA TRP A 191 -13.29 1.03 11.02
C TRP A 191 -13.13 0.10 9.83
N LEU A 192 -11.92 0.07 9.27
CA LEU A 192 -11.51 -0.93 8.30
C LEU A 192 -10.47 -1.85 8.90
N THR A 193 -10.80 -3.13 9.00
CA THR A 193 -9.85 -4.18 9.39
C THR A 193 -9.07 -4.67 8.17
N LYS A 194 -7.75 -4.76 8.31
CA LYS A 194 -6.86 -5.34 7.30
C LYS A 194 -5.96 -6.40 7.89
N ALA A 195 -5.69 -7.45 7.12
CA ALA A 195 -4.54 -8.29 7.44
C ALA A 195 -3.29 -7.43 7.40
N THR A 196 -2.31 -7.80 8.20
CA THR A 196 -0.95 -7.37 7.94
C THR A 196 -0.44 -8.22 6.79
N PRO A 197 0.10 -7.64 5.71
CA PRO A 197 0.79 -8.44 4.72
C PRO A 197 1.98 -9.18 5.37
N VAL A 198 2.46 -10.24 4.73
CA VAL A 198 3.54 -11.05 5.31
C VAL A 198 4.87 -10.32 5.13
N PHE A 199 5.47 -9.88 6.24
CA PHE A 199 6.81 -9.28 6.24
C PHE A 199 7.63 -9.84 7.40
N SER A 200 8.93 -10.01 7.18
CA SER A 200 9.90 -10.43 8.22
C SER A 200 10.37 -9.30 9.12
N LYS A 201 9.97 -8.06 8.82
CA LYS A 201 10.29 -6.83 9.56
C LYS A 201 9.01 -6.04 9.75
N THR A 202 9.07 -5.04 10.60
CA THR A 202 7.90 -4.22 10.84
C THR A 202 7.45 -3.56 9.55
N SER A 203 6.16 -3.67 9.28
CA SER A 203 5.52 -3.21 8.06
C SER A 203 5.62 -1.69 8.01
N ASN A 204 5.94 -1.14 6.86
CA ASN A 204 6.08 0.29 6.66
C ASN A 204 5.05 0.69 5.61
N LEU A 205 3.87 1.07 6.11
CA LEU A 205 2.70 1.35 5.31
C LEU A 205 2.68 2.82 4.90
N TYR A 206 2.10 3.06 3.74
CA TYR A 206 1.95 4.37 3.13
C TYR A 206 0.51 4.52 2.66
N LEU A 207 -0.21 5.47 3.25
CA LEU A 207 -1.60 5.77 2.90
C LEU A 207 -1.65 7.08 2.13
N ALA A 208 -2.04 6.99 0.87
CA ALA A 208 -2.39 8.11 0.02
C ALA A 208 -3.88 8.43 0.19
N ILE A 209 -4.22 9.72 0.35
CA ILE A 209 -5.60 10.20 0.51
C ILE A 209 -5.78 11.46 -0.31
N TRP A 210 -6.86 11.53 -1.09
CA TRP A 210 -7.23 12.68 -1.90
C TRP A 210 -8.73 12.93 -1.85
N ASP A 211 -9.15 14.15 -2.14
CA ASP A 211 -10.55 14.49 -2.33
C ASP A 211 -10.97 14.13 -3.76
N GLN A 212 -12.04 13.35 -3.90
CA GLN A 212 -12.58 12.89 -5.19
C GLN A 212 -13.49 13.92 -5.85
N SER A 213 -14.05 14.84 -5.08
CA SER A 213 -14.99 15.86 -5.54
C SER A 213 -14.30 17.18 -5.88
N ASN A 214 -13.14 17.44 -5.30
CA ASN A 214 -12.38 18.67 -5.54
C ASN A 214 -10.88 18.38 -5.58
N CYS A 215 -10.24 18.74 -6.69
CA CYS A 215 -8.79 18.58 -6.86
C CYS A 215 -7.97 19.47 -5.92
N ASN A 216 -8.45 20.68 -5.64
CA ASN A 216 -7.73 21.70 -4.85
C ASN A 216 -8.64 22.35 -3.78
N PRO A 217 -9.15 21.56 -2.83
CA PRO A 217 -9.95 22.05 -1.72
C PRO A 217 -9.18 23.08 -0.89
N ALA A 218 -9.87 24.15 -0.47
CA ALA A 218 -9.28 25.19 0.36
C ALA A 218 -8.84 24.65 1.73
N ASN A 219 -9.69 23.83 2.36
CA ASN A 219 -9.50 23.28 3.70
C ASN A 219 -9.58 21.75 3.67
N PHE A 220 -8.55 21.08 3.17
CA PHE A 220 -8.49 19.62 3.13
C PHE A 220 -7.63 19.07 4.25
N SER A 221 -8.27 18.32 5.13
CA SER A 221 -7.60 17.62 6.22
C SER A 221 -8.41 16.42 6.66
N VAL A 222 -7.73 15.44 7.25
CA VAL A 222 -8.35 14.24 7.79
C VAL A 222 -7.88 13.97 9.21
N ASN A 223 -8.65 13.19 9.97
CA ASN A 223 -8.16 12.57 11.19
C ASN A 223 -7.87 11.10 10.93
N PHE A 224 -6.68 10.64 11.30
CA PHE A 224 -6.30 9.23 11.17
C PHE A 224 -6.30 8.56 12.54
N LYS A 225 -6.90 7.38 12.60
CA LYS A 225 -6.98 6.57 13.81
C LYS A 225 -6.62 5.14 13.50
N ALA A 226 -5.92 4.49 14.43
CA ALA A 226 -5.55 3.09 14.29
C ALA A 226 -5.49 2.38 15.65
N ARG A 227 -5.70 1.07 15.63
CA ARG A 227 -5.71 0.19 16.82
C ARG A 227 -5.46 -1.27 16.44
N LEU A 228 -5.32 -2.13 17.46
CA LEU A 228 -5.25 -3.59 17.31
C LEU A 228 -4.13 -4.04 16.36
N GLY A 229 -2.98 -3.37 16.38
CA GLY A 229 -1.84 -3.64 15.49
C GLY A 229 -0.99 -4.84 15.91
N CYS A 230 -1.55 -5.76 16.68
CA CYS A 230 -0.83 -6.93 17.16
C CYS A 230 -1.76 -8.11 17.45
N GLY A 231 -1.15 -9.26 17.75
CA GLY A 231 -1.87 -10.48 18.02
C GLY A 231 -2.33 -11.17 16.74
N ASN A 232 -3.20 -12.15 16.93
CA ASN A 232 -3.70 -13.01 15.88
C ASN A 232 -4.74 -12.26 15.03
N ALA A 233 -4.79 -12.51 13.72
CA ALA A 233 -5.91 -12.00 12.93
C ALA A 233 -7.17 -12.74 13.32
N ASP A 234 -8.20 -12.04 13.78
CA ASP A 234 -9.53 -12.62 14.01
C ASP A 234 -10.31 -12.84 12.69
N ALA A 235 -9.61 -12.81 11.56
CA ALA A 235 -10.16 -13.01 10.22
C ALA A 235 -9.38 -14.09 9.46
N CYS A 236 -10.12 -14.89 8.70
CA CYS A 236 -9.60 -15.79 7.68
C CYS A 236 -9.45 -14.97 6.39
N LEU A 237 -8.22 -14.74 5.95
CA LEU A 237 -7.93 -13.85 4.82
C LEU A 237 -7.08 -14.56 3.78
N LEU A 238 -7.36 -14.25 2.51
CA LEU A 238 -6.65 -14.75 1.35
C LEU A 238 -6.49 -13.63 0.33
N TYR A 239 -5.30 -13.55 -0.25
CA TYR A 239 -4.93 -12.65 -1.32
C TYR A 239 -4.37 -13.47 -2.48
N VAL A 240 -4.76 -13.13 -3.70
CA VAL A 240 -4.15 -13.68 -4.92
C VAL A 240 -3.07 -12.70 -5.36
N ASP A 241 -1.81 -13.10 -5.26
CA ASP A 241 -0.66 -12.27 -5.60
C ASP A 241 -0.44 -12.18 -7.11
N SER A 242 -0.58 -13.31 -7.81
CA SER A 242 -0.52 -13.35 -9.27
C SER A 242 -1.09 -14.66 -9.78
N THR A 243 -1.58 -14.62 -11.03
CA THR A 243 -2.00 -15.82 -11.77
C THR A 243 -1.27 -15.85 -13.10
N LYS A 244 -0.73 -17.01 -13.46
CA LYS A 244 -0.01 -17.24 -14.73
C LYS A 244 -0.56 -18.49 -15.39
N ALA A 245 -0.68 -18.45 -16.71
CA ALA A 245 -0.97 -19.63 -17.52
C ALA A 245 0.28 -20.01 -18.31
N ILE A 246 0.71 -21.26 -18.19
CA ILE A 246 1.90 -21.79 -18.86
C ILE A 246 1.49 -23.02 -19.66
N CYS A 247 1.76 -23.01 -20.96
CA CYS A 247 1.52 -24.18 -21.81
C CYS A 247 2.43 -25.33 -21.37
N ASN A 248 1.84 -26.51 -21.19
CA ASN A 248 2.60 -27.73 -20.93
C ASN A 248 2.95 -28.41 -22.26
N ALA A 249 3.86 -29.39 -22.22
CA ALA A 249 3.96 -30.34 -23.32
C ALA A 249 2.66 -31.18 -23.36
N ILE A 250 2.10 -31.38 -24.55
CA ILE A 250 0.92 -32.22 -24.83
C ILE A 250 -0.41 -31.58 -24.41
N ASN A 251 -1.06 -30.88 -25.36
CA ASN A 251 -2.49 -30.45 -25.37
C ASN A 251 -3.09 -29.89 -24.07
N THR A 252 -2.27 -29.43 -23.13
CA THR A 252 -2.72 -28.88 -21.85
C THR A 252 -1.91 -27.64 -21.49
N TYR A 253 -2.44 -26.83 -20.58
CA TYR A 253 -1.73 -25.74 -19.94
C TYR A 253 -2.03 -25.72 -18.44
N THR A 254 -1.07 -25.25 -17.65
CA THR A 254 -1.21 -25.10 -16.20
C THR A 254 -1.49 -23.66 -15.86
N VAL A 255 -2.56 -23.42 -15.09
CA VAL A 255 -2.83 -22.15 -14.43
C VAL A 255 -2.28 -22.21 -13.02
N THR A 256 -1.23 -21.43 -12.77
CA THR A 256 -0.59 -21.29 -11.46
C THR A 256 -0.99 -19.97 -10.83
N SER A 257 -1.68 -20.03 -9.69
CA SER A 257 -1.96 -18.86 -8.86
C SER A 257 -1.12 -18.89 -7.60
N TYR A 258 -0.36 -17.83 -7.36
CA TYR A 258 0.36 -17.60 -6.11
C TYR A 258 -0.57 -16.85 -5.17
N VAL A 259 -0.68 -17.34 -3.95
CA VAL A 259 -1.59 -16.79 -2.94
C VAL A 259 -0.87 -16.58 -1.63
N SER A 260 -1.32 -15.62 -0.85
CA SER A 260 -0.95 -15.41 0.54
C SER A 260 -2.20 -15.40 1.40
N GLY A 261 -2.12 -15.91 2.63
CA GLY A 261 -3.29 -16.01 3.49
C GLY A 261 -2.95 -16.29 4.94
N ILE A 262 -3.95 -16.19 5.82
CA ILE A 262 -3.84 -16.42 7.26
C ILE A 262 -5.12 -17.06 7.82
N ASN A 263 -4.96 -17.84 8.89
CA ASN A 263 -6.04 -18.36 9.77
C ASN A 263 -7.21 -19.05 9.05
N GLY A 264 -6.91 -19.81 7.99
CA GLY A 264 -7.95 -20.32 7.10
C GLY A 264 -7.57 -21.59 6.38
N THR A 265 -8.55 -22.46 6.17
CA THR A 265 -8.47 -23.51 5.14
C THR A 265 -9.35 -23.10 3.96
N PHE A 266 -8.78 -23.16 2.76
CA PHE A 266 -9.41 -22.70 1.53
C PHE A 266 -9.60 -23.87 0.57
N THR A 267 -10.75 -23.87 -0.09
CA THR A 267 -11.10 -24.85 -1.11
C THR A 267 -11.03 -24.19 -2.48
N VAL A 268 -10.41 -24.89 -3.44
CA VAL A 268 -10.34 -24.47 -4.83
C VAL A 268 -11.35 -25.28 -5.63
N THR A 269 -12.22 -24.59 -6.36
CA THR A 269 -13.25 -25.21 -7.19
C THR A 269 -13.08 -24.77 -8.63
N ASP A 270 -12.95 -25.74 -9.56
CA ASP A 270 -13.05 -25.47 -10.98
C ASP A 270 -14.52 -25.30 -11.38
N ASN A 271 -14.86 -24.11 -11.86
CA ASN A 271 -16.23 -23.78 -12.25
C ASN A 271 -16.59 -24.30 -13.65
N THR A 272 -15.59 -24.74 -14.43
CA THR A 272 -15.82 -25.27 -15.78
C THR A 272 -16.08 -26.78 -15.78
N GLY A 273 -15.58 -27.50 -14.78
CA GLY A 273 -15.55 -28.97 -14.77
C GLY A 273 -14.56 -29.58 -15.77
N LEU A 274 -13.69 -28.77 -16.38
CA LEU A 274 -12.74 -29.19 -17.42
C LEU A 274 -11.30 -29.36 -16.90
N ALA A 275 -11.02 -28.92 -15.68
CA ALA A 275 -9.69 -29.10 -15.09
C ALA A 275 -9.41 -30.60 -14.89
N SER A 276 -8.34 -31.10 -15.50
CA SER A 276 -7.91 -32.50 -15.35
C SER A 276 -7.26 -32.76 -13.99
N SER A 277 -6.75 -31.73 -13.33
CA SER A 277 -6.21 -31.82 -11.98
C SER A 277 -6.23 -30.47 -11.28
N ILE A 278 -6.50 -30.49 -9.98
CA ILE A 278 -6.36 -29.35 -9.06
C ILE A 278 -5.38 -29.79 -7.97
N SER A 279 -4.32 -29.00 -7.76
CA SER A 279 -3.38 -29.23 -6.66
C SER A 279 -3.06 -27.93 -5.96
N THR A 280 -2.82 -28.01 -4.66
CA THR A 280 -2.44 -26.88 -3.83
C THR A 280 -1.18 -27.21 -3.05
N ASN A 281 -0.41 -26.18 -2.71
CA ASN A 281 0.66 -26.27 -1.73
C ASN A 281 0.52 -25.05 -0.80
N PRO A 282 0.26 -25.21 0.50
CA PRO A 282 0.03 -26.48 1.21
C PRO A 282 -1.17 -27.28 0.69
N ASN A 283 -1.22 -28.58 1.00
CA ASN A 283 -2.34 -29.48 0.67
C ASN A 283 -2.89 -30.15 1.94
N PRO A 284 -4.13 -29.83 2.39
CA PRO A 284 -5.06 -28.85 1.82
C PRO A 284 -4.50 -27.42 1.89
N LEU A 285 -5.05 -26.48 1.10
CA LEU A 285 -4.63 -25.08 1.10
C LEU A 285 -5.00 -24.41 2.43
N LYS A 286 -4.13 -24.60 3.43
CA LYS A 286 -4.32 -24.19 4.81
C LYS A 286 -3.24 -23.22 5.23
N PHE A 287 -3.67 -22.04 5.66
CA PHE A 287 -2.82 -21.02 6.24
C PHE A 287 -2.97 -20.98 7.75
N THR A 288 -1.84 -20.83 8.43
CA THR A 288 -1.79 -20.70 9.88
C THR A 288 -1.81 -19.24 10.29
N ASN A 289 -1.66 -18.97 11.58
CA ASN A 289 -1.46 -17.61 12.02
C ASN A 289 -0.07 -17.12 11.60
N ILE A 290 0.05 -15.85 11.26
CA ILE A 290 1.35 -15.23 10.99
C ILE A 290 2.21 -15.13 12.27
N ALA A 291 1.59 -15.07 13.45
CA ALA A 291 2.26 -15.09 14.75
C ALA A 291 2.65 -16.50 15.22
N ASP A 292 2.32 -17.56 14.47
CA ASP A 292 2.74 -18.92 14.84
C ASP A 292 4.27 -19.08 14.72
N PRO A 293 4.91 -19.96 15.53
CA PRO A 293 6.36 -20.18 15.48
C PRO A 293 6.88 -20.60 14.10
N ASN A 294 6.05 -21.27 13.31
CA ASN A 294 6.33 -21.68 11.94
C ASN A 294 5.13 -21.31 11.06
N PRO A 295 5.01 -20.04 10.65
CA PRO A 295 3.82 -19.56 9.97
C PRO A 295 3.78 -20.07 8.53
N VAL A 296 2.68 -20.72 8.15
CA VAL A 296 2.37 -21.08 6.76
C VAL A 296 1.42 -20.02 6.22
N VAL A 297 1.96 -19.10 5.44
CA VAL A 297 1.24 -17.89 4.98
C VAL A 297 1.34 -17.64 3.47
N ASN A 298 2.07 -18.51 2.76
CA ASN A 298 2.21 -18.49 1.31
C ASN A 298 1.77 -19.83 0.74
N GLY A 299 1.11 -19.78 -0.41
CA GLY A 299 0.62 -20.96 -1.09
C GLY A 299 0.61 -20.82 -2.61
N VAL A 300 0.47 -21.97 -3.25
CA VAL A 300 0.42 -22.10 -4.70
C VAL A 300 -0.76 -22.99 -5.05
N ILE A 301 -1.54 -22.57 -6.04
CA ILE A 301 -2.65 -23.31 -6.61
C ILE A 301 -2.30 -23.62 -8.06
N ASN A 302 -2.37 -24.88 -8.46
CA ASN A 302 -2.21 -25.29 -9.85
C ASN A 302 -3.46 -26.01 -10.35
N LEU A 303 -4.03 -25.52 -11.45
CA LEU A 303 -5.09 -26.18 -12.19
C LEU A 303 -4.58 -26.51 -13.59
N VAL A 304 -4.80 -27.73 -14.08
CA VAL A 304 -4.41 -28.13 -15.43
C VAL A 304 -5.65 -28.21 -16.31
N TYR A 305 -5.63 -27.51 -17.43
CA TYR A 305 -6.73 -27.42 -18.39
C TYR A 305 -6.29 -27.90 -19.78
N PRO A 306 -7.19 -28.45 -20.61
CA PRO A 306 -6.92 -28.72 -22.02
C PRO A 306 -6.74 -27.43 -22.82
N ILE A 307 -5.82 -27.42 -23.79
CA ILE A 307 -5.63 -26.30 -24.72
C ILE A 307 -6.93 -26.04 -25.49
N GLY A 308 -7.29 -24.76 -25.63
CA GLY A 308 -8.52 -24.33 -26.32
C GLY A 308 -9.71 -24.10 -25.40
N SER A 309 -9.60 -24.47 -24.12
CA SER A 309 -10.59 -24.15 -23.09
C SER A 309 -10.18 -22.90 -22.31
N ASN A 310 -11.15 -22.12 -21.84
CA ASN A 310 -10.90 -21.05 -20.87
C ASN A 310 -10.81 -21.64 -19.46
N TYR A 311 -9.94 -21.10 -18.62
CA TYR A 311 -9.93 -21.44 -17.20
C TYR A 311 -10.97 -20.59 -16.45
N ASN A 312 -11.60 -21.17 -15.44
CA ASN A 312 -12.43 -20.44 -14.48
C ASN A 312 -12.48 -21.23 -13.17
N PHE A 313 -11.96 -20.64 -12.10
CA PHE A 313 -11.97 -21.27 -10.78
C PHE A 313 -12.27 -20.23 -9.70
N THR A 314 -12.79 -20.71 -8.58
CA THR A 314 -13.05 -19.93 -7.36
C THR A 314 -12.23 -20.48 -6.21
N ILE A 315 -11.92 -19.60 -5.26
CA ILE A 315 -11.32 -19.98 -3.98
C ILE A 315 -12.29 -19.53 -2.90
N SER A 316 -12.76 -20.48 -2.09
CA SER A 316 -13.72 -20.23 -1.01
C SER A 316 -13.10 -20.58 0.34
N ALA A 317 -13.38 -19.76 1.36
CA ALA A 317 -13.03 -20.08 2.73
C ALA A 317 -13.90 -21.25 3.23
N GLY A 318 -13.27 -22.29 3.78
CA GLY A 318 -13.93 -23.44 4.39
C GLY A 318 -14.16 -23.24 5.88
N GLU A 319 -13.09 -23.14 6.67
CA GLU A 319 -13.17 -23.01 8.14
C GLU A 319 -12.08 -22.05 8.69
N LEU A 320 -12.44 -21.31 9.74
CA LEU A 320 -11.53 -20.50 10.55
C LEU A 320 -10.65 -21.41 11.41
N VAL A 321 -9.33 -21.30 11.28
CA VAL A 321 -8.40 -21.99 12.17
C VAL A 321 -8.27 -21.17 13.45
N ARG A 322 -9.17 -21.38 14.42
CA ARG A 322 -9.04 -20.79 15.76
C ARG A 322 -8.06 -21.62 16.59
N LYS A 323 -6.99 -21.01 17.09
CA LYS A 323 -6.33 -21.52 18.31
C LYS A 323 -7.09 -20.95 19.51
N LEU A 324 -7.61 -21.84 20.35
CA LEU A 324 -8.01 -21.53 21.72
C LEU A 324 -6.76 -21.19 22.55
#